data_AF-A0A2X1RSW9-F1
#
_entry.id   AF-A0A2X1RSW9-F1
#
_cell.length_a   1.000
_cell.length_b   1.000
_cell.length_c   1.000
_cell.angle_alpha   90.00
_cell.angle_beta   90.00
_cell.angle_gamma   90.00
#
_symmetry.space_group_name_H-M   'P 1'
#
loop_
_entity.id
_entity.type
_entity.pdbx_description
1 polymer ?
#
loop_
_entity_poly.entity_id
_entity_poly.type
_entity_poly.pdbx_seq_one_letter_code
_entity_poly.pdbx_strand_id
1 'polypeptide(L)'
;MMLHLQQGAIIDQRQILAKLAELQYTRNDQAFQRGTFRVRGEIIDIFPAESDDRAVRIELFDDEIERLSLFDPLTGSSFGAVPRFTIYPKTHYVTPRERI
;
A
#
# COMPACT_ATOMS: atom_id res chain seq x y z
N MET A 1 5.22 -13.55 0.30
CA MET A 1 4.06 -13.17 -0.53
C MET A 1 4.09 -11.66 -0.74
N MET A 2 3.66 -11.14 -1.90
CA MET A 2 3.68 -9.71 -2.25
C MET A 2 2.34 -9.31 -2.86
N LEU A 3 1.99 -8.01 -2.83
CA LEU A 3 0.82 -7.47 -3.52
C LEU A 3 1.30 -6.64 -4.71
N HIS A 4 1.05 -7.14 -5.91
CA HIS A 4 1.33 -6.43 -7.16
C HIS A 4 0.10 -5.62 -7.56
N LEU A 5 0.31 -4.33 -7.78
CA LEU A 5 -0.70 -3.38 -8.22
C LEU A 5 -0.33 -2.90 -9.60
N GLN A 6 -1.29 -2.90 -10.51
CA GLN A 6 -1.12 -2.38 -11.87
C GLN A 6 -2.38 -1.61 -12.25
N GLN A 7 -2.20 -0.47 -12.91
CA GLN A 7 -3.33 0.27 -13.47
C GLN A 7 -4.07 -0.61 -14.50
N GLY A 8 -5.40 -0.58 -14.47
CA GLY A 8 -6.28 -1.42 -15.29
C GLY A 8 -6.43 -2.86 -14.81
N ALA A 9 -5.86 -3.22 -13.65
CA ALA A 9 -6.09 -4.53 -13.06
C ALA A 9 -7.51 -4.62 -12.50
N ILE A 10 -8.20 -5.73 -12.82
CA ILE A 10 -9.51 -6.06 -12.25
C ILE A 10 -9.30 -6.69 -10.88
N ILE A 11 -9.44 -5.89 -9.84
CA ILE A 11 -9.29 -6.28 -8.44
C ILE A 11 -10.13 -5.34 -7.57
N ASP A 12 -11.07 -5.92 -6.82
CA ASP A 12 -11.95 -5.17 -5.93
C ASP A 12 -11.22 -4.71 -4.65
N GLN A 13 -11.84 -3.74 -3.96
CA GLN A 13 -11.31 -3.21 -2.70
C GLN A 13 -11.07 -4.31 -1.66
N ARG A 14 -11.99 -5.26 -1.50
CA ARG A 14 -11.92 -6.29 -0.44
C ARG A 14 -10.73 -7.21 -0.66
N GLN A 15 -10.43 -7.55 -1.91
CA GLN A 15 -9.27 -8.37 -2.29
C GLN A 15 -7.96 -7.67 -1.94
N ILE A 16 -7.86 -6.36 -2.21
CA ILE A 16 -6.69 -5.55 -1.83
C ILE A 16 -6.52 -5.55 -0.31
N LEU A 17 -7.60 -5.29 0.44
CA LEU A 17 -7.54 -5.23 1.91
C LEU A 17 -7.17 -6.58 2.53
N ALA A 18 -7.71 -7.69 2.00
CA ALA A 18 -7.36 -9.03 2.44
C ALA A 18 -5.85 -9.31 2.24
N LYS A 19 -5.31 -8.98 1.06
CA LYS A 19 -3.87 -9.11 0.79
C LYS A 19 -3.02 -8.22 1.70
N LEU A 20 -3.45 -6.99 2.00
CA LEU A 20 -2.75 -6.13 2.95
C LEU A 20 -2.72 -6.74 4.36
N ALA A 21 -3.80 -7.35 4.81
CA ALA A 21 -3.85 -8.06 6.09
C ALA A 21 -2.90 -9.28 6.11
N GLU A 22 -2.85 -10.06 5.02
CA GLU A 22 -1.88 -11.15 4.86
C GLU A 22 -0.42 -10.65 4.89
N LEU A 23 -0.18 -9.44 4.37
CA LEU A 23 1.11 -8.75 4.43
C LEU A 23 1.39 -8.06 5.79
N GLN A 24 0.53 -8.28 6.79
CA GLN A 24 0.60 -7.73 8.15
C GLN A 24 0.47 -6.20 8.24
N TYR A 25 -0.18 -5.57 7.25
CA TYR A 25 -0.52 -4.17 7.34
C TYR A 25 -1.75 -3.98 8.23
N THR A 26 -1.78 -2.86 8.94
CA THR A 26 -2.90 -2.51 9.83
C THR A 26 -3.68 -1.34 9.25
N ARG A 27 -5.01 -1.44 9.23
CA ARG A 27 -5.85 -0.29 8.91
C ARG A 27 -5.72 0.77 10.01
N ASN A 28 -5.37 1.99 9.65
CA ASN A 28 -5.30 3.12 10.58
C ASN A 28 -5.73 4.42 9.89
N ASP A 29 -6.99 4.79 10.08
CA ASP A 29 -7.57 5.99 9.47
C ASP A 29 -7.18 7.29 10.21
N GLN A 30 -6.67 7.18 11.45
CA GLN A 30 -6.27 8.32 12.29
C GLN A 30 -4.79 8.69 12.14
N ALA A 31 -3.91 7.69 12.20
CA ALA A 31 -2.46 7.88 12.11
C ALA A 31 -1.89 7.13 10.91
N PHE A 32 -1.50 7.90 9.89
CA PHE A 32 -0.94 7.35 8.66
C PHE A 32 0.57 7.15 8.80
N GLN A 33 0.97 5.94 9.19
CA GLN A 33 2.35 5.55 9.48
C GLN A 33 2.78 4.37 8.62
N ARG A 34 4.07 4.09 8.55
CA ARG A 34 4.59 2.93 7.80
C ARG A 34 3.95 1.61 8.23
N GLY A 35 3.69 0.74 7.25
CA GLY A 35 3.02 -0.54 7.50
C GLY A 35 1.54 -0.39 7.87
N THR A 36 0.95 0.77 7.56
CA THR A 36 -0.50 1.00 7.71
C THR A 36 -1.13 1.39 6.38
N PHE A 37 -2.45 1.25 6.32
CA PHE A 37 -3.26 1.76 5.21
C PHE A 37 -4.52 2.43 5.76
N ARG A 38 -5.13 3.28 4.95
CA ARG A 38 -6.41 3.94 5.24
C ARG A 38 -7.32 3.86 4.03
N VAL A 39 -8.63 3.88 4.27
CA VAL A 39 -9.65 3.73 3.22
C VAL A 39 -10.63 4.88 3.28
N ARG A 40 -10.86 5.55 2.14
CA ARG A 40 -11.80 6.67 2.00
C ARG A 40 -12.61 6.51 0.72
N GLY A 41 -13.79 5.89 0.82
CA GLY A 41 -14.57 5.50 -0.37
C GLY A 41 -13.76 4.55 -1.25
N GLU A 42 -13.56 4.94 -2.51
CA GLU A 42 -12.80 4.17 -3.51
C GLU A 42 -11.28 4.40 -3.45
N ILE A 43 -10.81 5.22 -2.50
CA ILE A 43 -9.40 5.53 -2.34
C ILE A 43 -8.80 4.68 -1.22
N ILE A 44 -7.73 3.96 -1.55
CA ILE A 44 -6.89 3.23 -0.60
C ILE A 44 -5.50 3.88 -0.60
N ASP A 45 -5.12 4.48 0.51
CA ASP A 45 -3.76 4.96 0.72
C ASP A 45 -3.00 3.93 1.55
N ILE A 46 -1.83 3.51 1.08
CA ILE A 46 -0.95 2.56 1.75
C ILE A 46 0.39 3.25 1.97
N PHE A 47 0.92 3.19 3.20
CA PHE A 47 2.29 3.60 3.47
C PHE A 47 3.16 2.33 3.57
N PRO A 48 3.94 1.98 2.52
CA PRO A 48 4.74 0.77 2.52
C PRO A 48 5.75 0.73 3.68
N ALA A 49 5.99 -0.46 4.24
CA ALA A 49 6.86 -0.59 5.41
C ALA A 49 8.34 -0.33 5.06
N GLU A 50 8.71 -0.70 3.84
CA GLU A 50 10.03 -0.54 3.24
C GLU A 50 10.32 0.88 2.73
N SER A 51 9.32 1.78 2.68
CA SER A 51 9.48 3.08 2.06
C SER A 51 9.83 4.20 3.06
N ASP A 52 11.00 4.81 2.84
CA ASP A 52 11.40 6.21 3.09
C ASP A 52 10.28 7.24 3.40
N ASP A 53 9.65 7.61 2.31
CA ASP A 53 9.13 8.95 2.06
C ASP A 53 7.94 8.93 1.09
N ARG A 54 7.52 7.75 0.64
CA ARG A 54 6.50 7.60 -0.40
C ARG A 54 5.42 6.64 0.04
N ALA A 55 4.20 7.15 0.09
CA ALA A 55 2.99 6.35 0.12
C ALA A 55 2.46 6.13 -1.31
N VAL A 56 1.68 5.08 -1.48
CA VAL A 56 0.93 4.82 -2.71
C VAL A 56 -0.55 5.05 -2.47
N ARG A 57 -1.19 5.74 -3.41
CA ARG A 57 -2.63 5.89 -3.50
C ARG A 57 -3.15 5.01 -4.64
N ILE A 58 -4.15 4.21 -4.32
CA ILE A 58 -4.95 3.43 -5.26
C ILE A 58 -6.30 4.12 -5.34
N GLU A 59 -6.71 4.48 -6.55
CA GLU A 59 -8.06 4.96 -6.86
C GLU A 59 -8.75 3.85 -7.65
N LEU A 60 -9.86 3.36 -7.10
CA LEU A 60 -10.68 2.32 -7.72
C LEU A 60 -11.88 2.94 -8.45
N PHE A 61 -12.34 2.25 -9.49
CA PHE A 61 -13.63 2.48 -10.09
C PHE A 61 -14.27 1.12 -10.37
N ASP A 62 -15.39 0.85 -9.68
CA ASP A 62 -16.00 -0.49 -9.66
C ASP A 62 -14.96 -1.55 -9.18
N ASP A 63 -14.68 -2.57 -9.98
CA ASP A 63 -13.68 -3.60 -9.66
C ASP A 63 -12.34 -3.36 -10.38
N GLU A 64 -12.00 -2.12 -10.77
CA GLU A 64 -10.77 -1.79 -11.51
C GLU A 64 -9.88 -0.78 -10.80
N ILE A 65 -8.55 -0.98 -10.84
CA ILE A 65 -7.57 0.06 -10.50
C ILE A 65 -7.53 1.11 -11.61
N GLU A 66 -8.31 2.18 -11.44
CA GLU A 66 -8.33 3.32 -12.36
C GLU A 66 -6.98 4.07 -12.35
N ARG A 67 -6.39 4.27 -11.16
CA ARG A 67 -5.15 5.03 -11.01
C ARG A 67 -4.31 4.57 -9.84
N LEU A 68 -2.99 4.60 -10.06
CA LEU A 68 -1.98 4.51 -9.01
C LEU A 68 -1.16 5.80 -9.01
N SER A 69 -0.92 6.37 -7.83
CA SER A 69 -0.05 7.53 -7.67
C SER A 69 0.81 7.43 -6.42
N LEU A 70 2.00 8.02 -6.48
CA LEU A 70 2.88 8.16 -5.34
C LEU A 70 2.70 9.55 -4.72
N PHE A 71 2.76 9.63 -3.40
CA PHE A 71 2.66 10.91 -2.69
C PHE A 71 3.46 10.89 -1.38
N ASP A 72 3.80 12.08 -0.91
CA ASP A 72 4.45 12.29 0.39
C ASP A 72 3.41 12.06 1.51
N PRO A 73 3.62 11.08 2.41
CA PRO A 73 2.64 10.73 3.45
C PRO A 73 2.46 11.81 4.52
N LEU A 74 3.42 12.74 4.68
CA LEU A 74 3.37 13.85 5.64
C LEU A 74 2.72 15.09 5.03
N THR A 75 3.11 15.46 3.81
CA THR A 75 2.65 16.71 3.18
C THR A 75 1.45 16.51 2.27
N GLY A 76 1.20 15.29 1.80
CA GLY A 76 0.20 14.97 0.79
C GLY A 76 0.62 15.32 -0.64
N SER A 77 1.84 15.83 -0.84
CA SER A 77 2.33 16.25 -2.15
C SER A 77 2.43 15.07 -3.11
N SER A 78 1.80 15.17 -4.27
CA SER A 78 1.84 14.11 -5.29
C SER A 78 3.18 14.11 -6.02
N PHE A 79 3.78 12.93 -6.15
CA PHE A 79 4.93 12.67 -7.02
C PHE A 79 4.52 12.26 -8.44
N GLY A 80 3.22 12.12 -8.70
CA GLY A 80 2.66 11.73 -9.99
C GLY A 80 2.15 10.29 -10.04
N ALA A 81 1.57 9.94 -11.20
CA ALA A 81 1.01 8.62 -11.46
C ALA A 81 2.10 7.61 -11.84
N VAL A 82 1.87 6.34 -11.51
CA VAL A 82 2.75 5.23 -11.89
C VAL A 82 1.93 4.09 -12.50
N PRO A 83 2.46 3.35 -13.49
CA PRO A 83 1.69 2.27 -14.13
C PRO A 83 1.56 1.03 -13.24
N ARG A 84 2.47 0.84 -12.28
CA ARG A 84 2.50 -0.31 -11.36
C ARG A 84 3.22 0.03 -10.07
N PHE A 85 2.90 -0.71 -9.00
CA PHE A 85 3.59 -0.67 -7.72
C PHE A 85 3.55 -2.05 -7.06
N THR A 86 4.53 -2.40 -6.23
CA THR A 86 4.53 -3.66 -5.47
C THR A 86 4.65 -3.36 -3.99
N ILE A 87 3.74 -3.90 -3.19
CA ILE A 87 3.76 -3.84 -1.72
C ILE A 87 4.43 -5.11 -1.18
N TYR A 88 5.43 -4.91 -0.33
CA TYR A 88 6.12 -5.99 0.38
C TYR A 88 5.54 -6.20 1.78
N PRO A 89 5.74 -7.37 2.42
CA PRO A 89 5.29 -7.60 3.79
C PRO A 89 5.88 -6.61 4.80
N LYS A 90 5.09 -6.23 5.81
CA LYS A 90 5.50 -5.29 6.87
C LYS A 90 6.74 -5.74 7.63
N THR A 91 6.86 -7.05 7.88
CA THR A 91 8.07 -7.66 8.40
C THR A 91 8.80 -8.35 7.26
N HIS A 92 10.02 -7.93 6.99
CA HIS A 92 10.99 -8.90 6.50
C HIS A 92 11.15 -9.89 7.65
N TYR A 93 10.93 -11.19 7.42
CA TYR A 93 11.45 -12.21 8.31
C TYR A 93 12.99 -12.09 8.28
N VAL A 94 13.53 -11.15 9.03
CA VAL A 94 14.92 -11.17 9.48
C VAL A 94 14.84 -11.80 10.85
N THR A 95 14.95 -13.12 10.90
CA THR A 95 15.63 -13.71 12.06
C THR A 95 17.10 -13.37 11.82
N PRO A 96 17.72 -12.42 12.54
CA PRO A 96 19.16 -12.47 12.63
C PRO A 96 19.44 -13.81 13.29
N ARG A 97 20.02 -14.75 12.55
CA ARG A 97 20.72 -15.86 13.18
C ARG A 97 21.77 -15.23 14.08
N GLU A 98 21.45 -15.25 15.36
CA GLU A 98 22.34 -15.27 16.52
C GLU A 98 23.81 -15.10 16.15
N ARG A 99 24.37 -13.91 16.44
CA ARG A 99 25.82 -13.79 16.55
C ARG A 99 26.20 -14.48 17.86
N ILE A 100 26.65 -15.73 17.76
CA ILE A 100 27.60 -16.33 18.71
C ILE A 100 28.95 -15.65 18.54
#